data_AF-A0A355UCS7-F1
#
_entry.id   AF-A0A355UCS7-F1
#
_cell.length_a   1.000
_cell.length_b   1.000
_cell.length_c   1.000
_cell.angle_alpha   90.00
_cell.angle_beta   90.00
_cell.angle_gamma   90.00
#
_symmetry.space_group_name_H-M   'P 1'
#
loop_
_entity.id
_entity.type
_entity.pdbx_description
1 polymer ?
#
loop_
_entity_poly.entity_id
_entity_poly.type
_entity_poly.pdbx_seq_one_letter_code
_entity_poly.pdbx_strand_id
1 'polypeptide(L)'
;MNITKVSILLCGVLISTVSSAQKFCEHMRIAEQSAMLYTLDSRTDTFDVLSYEINAAFLDYQLAKNIEANTVLTCILKVPNTGSMRLDLLGLNVTEVLVNGTSTIFSYSSPSIELLLPPLVNDTFKVTVFYNGTPKPDAQWGGFYFTGEYAFNLGVGFAADPHNFGRAWFPCFDNFTDRALYYTNITVDSGFKAYANGYLTEILNNGNATQTFKWTMDEAIPTYLAS
;
A
#
# COMPACT_ATOMS: atom_id res chain seq x y z
N MET A 1 50.05 47.59 29.77
CA MET A 1 50.16 46.15 29.48
C MET A 1 48.75 45.59 29.31
N ASN A 2 48.36 45.33 28.04
CA ASN A 2 47.27 44.48 27.53
C ASN A 2 45.83 44.58 28.07
N ILE A 3 44.99 45.40 27.41
CA ILE A 3 43.50 45.30 27.45
C ILE A 3 42.92 44.83 26.09
N THR A 4 43.75 44.46 25.12
CA THR A 4 43.34 44.22 23.73
C THR A 4 42.88 42.80 23.37
N LYS A 5 42.55 41.91 24.33
CA LYS A 5 42.29 40.49 24.02
C LYS A 5 40.92 39.92 24.40
N VAL A 6 40.00 40.68 25.00
CA VAL A 6 38.70 40.14 25.46
C VAL A 6 37.54 40.40 24.47
N SER A 7 37.62 41.38 23.57
CA SER A 7 36.50 41.71 22.67
C SER A 7 36.41 40.89 21.37
N ILE A 8 37.45 40.13 20.99
CA ILE A 8 37.43 39.35 19.74
C ILE A 8 36.80 37.96 19.95
N LEU A 9 36.83 37.42 21.18
CA LEU A 9 36.30 36.08 21.46
C LEU A 9 34.76 36.05 21.56
N LEU A 10 34.11 37.15 21.96
CA LEU A 10 32.65 37.20 22.11
C LEU A 10 31.91 37.32 20.76
N CYS A 11 32.54 37.91 19.74
CA CYS A 11 31.92 38.10 18.43
C CYS A 11 31.99 36.82 17.56
N GLY A 12 33.04 36.00 17.71
CA GLY A 12 33.17 34.74 17.00
C GLY A 12 32.19 33.66 17.43
N VAL A 13 31.80 33.64 18.73
CA VAL A 13 30.85 32.65 19.26
C VAL A 13 29.43 32.92 18.74
N LEU A 14 28.99 34.20 18.69
CA LEU A 14 27.68 34.59 18.16
C LEU A 14 27.52 34.35 16.65
N ILE A 15 28.58 34.48 15.85
CA ILE A 15 28.50 34.26 14.39
C ILE A 15 28.39 32.75 14.06
N SER A 16 29.08 31.91 14.84
CA SER A 16 29.08 30.46 14.60
C SER A 16 27.73 29.79 14.92
N THR A 17 27.00 30.27 15.93
CA THR A 17 25.68 29.73 16.30
C THR A 17 24.60 30.10 15.30
N VAL A 18 24.66 31.29 14.69
CA VAL A 18 23.68 31.73 13.67
C VAL A 18 23.84 30.94 12.37
N SER A 19 25.08 30.65 11.95
CA SER A 19 25.35 29.83 10.76
C SER A 19 24.89 28.37 10.92
N SER A 20 25.10 27.77 12.10
CA SER A 20 24.63 26.41 12.38
C SER A 20 23.11 26.32 12.48
N ALA A 21 22.45 27.31 13.09
CA ALA A 21 20.98 27.37 13.16
C ALA A 21 20.33 27.59 11.78
N GLN A 22 20.91 28.44 10.92
CA GLN A 22 20.43 28.62 9.54
C GLN A 22 20.59 27.35 8.69
N LYS A 23 21.74 26.65 8.81
CA LYS A 23 21.95 25.37 8.12
C LYS A 23 21.00 24.28 8.61
N PHE A 24 20.71 24.25 9.92
CA PHE A 24 19.74 23.32 10.50
C PHE A 24 18.30 23.62 10.01
N CYS A 25 17.89 24.89 10.00
CA CYS A 25 16.58 25.30 9.47
C CYS A 25 16.46 25.07 7.96
N GLU A 26 17.51 25.30 7.16
CA GLU A 26 17.49 24.97 5.74
C GLU A 26 17.38 23.47 5.50
N HIS A 27 18.08 22.65 6.29
CA HIS A 27 17.99 21.19 6.18
C HIS A 27 16.61 20.68 6.58
N MET A 28 16.00 21.21 7.66
CA MET A 28 14.62 20.90 8.03
C MET A 28 13.63 21.37 6.95
N ARG A 29 13.80 22.56 6.39
CA ARG A 29 12.94 23.08 5.32
C ARG A 29 13.04 22.23 4.05
N ILE A 30 14.24 21.76 3.71
CA ILE A 30 14.46 20.83 2.59
C ILE A 30 13.83 19.47 2.91
N ALA A 31 13.98 18.94 4.12
CA ALA A 31 13.34 17.70 4.55
C ALA A 31 11.80 17.80 4.51
N GLU A 32 11.23 18.93 4.96
CA GLU A 32 9.79 19.22 4.89
C GLU A 32 9.31 19.41 3.44
N GLN A 33 10.06 20.12 2.59
CA GLN A 33 9.74 20.24 1.16
C GLN A 33 9.81 18.90 0.43
N SER A 34 10.79 18.06 0.78
CA SER A 34 10.93 16.71 0.24
C SER A 34 9.75 15.85 0.68
N ALA A 35 9.45 15.82 1.97
CA ALA A 35 8.28 15.11 2.51
C ALA A 35 6.97 15.57 1.84
N MET A 36 6.79 16.88 1.61
CA MET A 36 5.60 17.42 0.95
C MET A 36 5.52 17.02 -0.54
N LEU A 37 6.65 16.99 -1.25
CA LEU A 37 6.73 16.51 -2.65
C LEU A 37 6.44 15.00 -2.76
N TYR A 38 6.81 14.20 -1.76
CA TYR A 38 6.50 12.76 -1.72
C TYR A 38 5.07 12.44 -1.25
N THR A 39 4.36 13.38 -0.62
CA THR A 39 2.93 13.22 -0.30
C THR A 39 1.99 13.57 -1.45
N LEU A 40 2.48 14.23 -2.50
CA LEU A 40 1.69 14.63 -3.68
C LEU A 40 1.73 13.54 -4.75
N ASP A 41 0.94 12.49 -4.56
CA ASP A 41 0.65 11.54 -5.64
C ASP A 41 -0.42 12.13 -6.55
N SER A 42 -0.05 12.47 -7.79
CA SER A 42 -0.95 13.08 -8.78
C SER A 42 -2.15 12.21 -9.13
N ARG A 43 -2.10 10.89 -8.84
CA ARG A 43 -3.26 10.01 -9.01
C ARG A 43 -4.44 10.41 -8.13
N THR A 44 -4.18 11.05 -6.99
CA THR A 44 -5.21 11.53 -6.04
C THR A 44 -6.23 12.45 -6.70
N ASP A 45 -5.85 13.18 -7.75
CA ASP A 45 -6.72 14.08 -8.50
C ASP A 45 -7.45 13.39 -9.67
N THR A 46 -7.14 12.12 -9.95
CA THR A 46 -7.65 11.40 -11.12
C THR A 46 -8.69 10.34 -10.78
N PHE A 47 -8.54 9.64 -9.64
CA PHE A 47 -9.50 8.67 -9.15
C PHE A 47 -9.52 8.57 -7.62
N ASP A 48 -10.50 7.85 -7.09
CA ASP A 48 -10.66 7.47 -5.68
C ASP A 48 -10.90 5.97 -5.60
N VAL A 49 -10.42 5.29 -4.55
CA VAL A 49 -10.82 3.92 -4.25
C VAL A 49 -11.74 3.90 -3.04
N LEU A 50 -12.99 3.51 -3.24
CA LEU A 50 -13.99 3.46 -2.19
C LEU A 50 -13.87 2.22 -1.32
N SER A 51 -13.52 1.08 -1.94
CA SER A 51 -13.43 -0.19 -1.24
C SER A 51 -12.50 -1.18 -1.91
N TYR A 52 -11.88 -2.02 -1.11
CA TYR A 52 -11.17 -3.22 -1.53
C TYR A 52 -11.94 -4.46 -1.05
N GLU A 53 -12.28 -5.35 -1.98
CA GLU A 53 -12.67 -6.72 -1.67
C GLU A 53 -11.49 -7.64 -2.00
N ILE A 54 -10.81 -8.15 -0.97
CA ILE A 54 -9.61 -8.98 -1.11
C ILE A 54 -10.01 -10.43 -0.91
N ASN A 55 -10.02 -11.19 -2.01
CA ASN A 55 -10.27 -12.62 -2.02
C ASN A 55 -8.93 -13.35 -2.13
N ALA A 56 -8.39 -13.86 -1.03
CA ALA A 56 -7.06 -14.46 -0.99
C ALA A 56 -7.07 -15.87 -0.42
N ALA A 57 -6.33 -16.77 -1.05
CA ALA A 57 -6.13 -18.13 -0.60
C ALA A 57 -4.66 -18.35 -0.21
N PHE A 58 -4.46 -18.89 0.99
CA PHE A 58 -3.16 -19.31 1.53
C PHE A 58 -3.22 -20.83 1.77
N LEU A 59 -3.21 -21.58 0.68
CA LEU A 59 -3.26 -23.05 0.71
C LEU A 59 -1.85 -23.62 0.82
N ASP A 60 -1.70 -24.65 1.66
CA ASP A 60 -0.42 -25.28 1.99
C ASP A 60 0.67 -24.25 2.33
N TYR A 61 0.28 -23.16 3.01
CA TYR A 61 1.11 -21.95 3.06
C TYR A 61 2.46 -22.17 3.75
N GLN A 62 2.57 -23.20 4.61
CA GLN A 62 3.81 -23.56 5.28
C GLN A 62 4.88 -24.07 4.29
N LEU A 63 4.45 -24.78 3.24
CA LEU A 63 5.33 -25.29 2.18
C LEU A 63 5.36 -24.35 0.97
N ALA A 64 4.18 -23.99 0.45
CA ALA A 64 4.03 -23.22 -0.77
C ALA A 64 4.49 -21.76 -0.62
N LYS A 65 4.27 -21.16 0.57
CA LYS A 65 4.57 -19.75 0.85
C LYS A 65 4.07 -18.82 -0.27
N ASN A 66 2.85 -19.07 -0.69
CA ASN A 66 2.23 -18.51 -1.87
C ASN A 66 0.87 -17.92 -1.51
N ILE A 67 0.48 -16.87 -2.22
CA ILE A 67 -0.89 -16.37 -2.26
C ILE A 67 -1.47 -16.66 -3.64
N GLU A 68 -2.74 -17.07 -3.70
CA GLU A 68 -3.56 -17.03 -4.90
C GLU A 68 -4.76 -16.13 -4.62
N ALA A 69 -4.92 -15.05 -5.37
CA ALA A 69 -5.88 -14.02 -5.00
C ALA A 69 -6.48 -13.28 -6.19
N ASN A 70 -7.64 -12.68 -5.93
CA ASN A 70 -8.13 -11.56 -6.70
C ASN A 70 -8.53 -10.43 -5.75
N THR A 71 -8.33 -9.19 -6.18
CA THR A 71 -8.83 -8.03 -5.45
C THR A 71 -9.77 -7.24 -6.35
N VAL A 72 -10.96 -6.94 -5.85
CA VAL A 72 -11.93 -6.07 -6.50
C VAL A 72 -11.87 -4.69 -5.86
N LEU A 73 -11.42 -3.71 -6.63
CA LEU A 73 -11.44 -2.31 -6.25
C LEU A 73 -12.73 -1.69 -6.78
N THR A 74 -13.50 -1.04 -5.91
CA THR A 74 -14.58 -0.14 -6.35
C THR A 74 -14.01 1.27 -6.40
N CYS A 75 -13.95 1.85 -7.60
CA CYS A 75 -13.29 3.13 -7.84
C CYS A 75 -14.27 4.19 -8.33
N ILE A 76 -13.95 5.47 -8.11
CA ILE A 76 -14.59 6.63 -8.74
C ILE A 76 -13.56 7.36 -9.61
N LEU A 77 -13.88 7.70 -10.85
CA LEU A 77 -13.09 8.65 -11.63
C LEU A 77 -13.41 10.09 -11.19
N LYS A 78 -12.36 10.88 -10.91
CA LYS A 78 -12.46 12.31 -10.59
C LYS A 78 -12.34 13.18 -11.85
N VAL A 79 -11.74 12.64 -12.91
CA VAL A 79 -11.64 13.30 -14.22
C VAL A 79 -12.12 12.36 -15.33
N PRO A 80 -12.92 12.86 -16.30
CA PRO A 80 -13.41 12.02 -17.39
C PRO A 80 -12.30 11.68 -18.39
N ASN A 81 -12.46 10.55 -19.09
CA ASN A 81 -11.62 10.16 -20.23
C ASN A 81 -10.10 10.06 -19.93
N THR A 82 -9.72 9.58 -18.75
CA THR A 82 -8.31 9.31 -18.42
C THR A 82 -7.67 8.29 -19.36
N GLY A 83 -8.44 7.33 -19.88
CA GLY A 83 -7.99 6.28 -20.80
C GLY A 83 -7.11 5.20 -20.16
N SER A 84 -6.53 5.47 -19.00
CA SER A 84 -5.78 4.51 -18.20
C SER A 84 -5.89 4.79 -16.70
N MET A 85 -5.45 3.81 -15.90
CA MET A 85 -5.33 3.88 -14.46
C MET A 85 -4.08 3.11 -14.02
N ARG A 86 -3.45 3.56 -12.94
CA ARG A 86 -2.28 2.92 -12.35
C ARG A 86 -2.54 2.43 -10.93
N LEU A 87 -2.30 1.15 -10.68
CA LEU A 87 -2.32 0.51 -9.36
C LEU A 87 -0.92 0.03 -8.97
N ASP A 88 -0.72 -0.21 -7.68
CA ASP A 88 0.54 -0.66 -7.08
C ASP A 88 0.41 -2.11 -6.59
N LEU A 89 1.31 -3.00 -7.01
CA LEU A 89 1.47 -4.36 -6.53
C LEU A 89 2.94 -4.78 -6.64
N LEU A 90 3.54 -5.25 -5.54
CA LEU A 90 4.97 -5.55 -5.48
C LEU A 90 5.25 -7.04 -5.66
N GLY A 91 5.98 -7.40 -6.71
CA GLY A 91 6.66 -8.68 -6.85
C GLY A 91 5.78 -9.92 -7.05
N LEU A 92 4.46 -9.77 -6.99
CA LEU A 92 3.49 -10.81 -7.32
C LEU A 92 3.24 -10.86 -8.83
N ASN A 93 2.79 -12.00 -9.33
CA ASN A 93 2.46 -12.22 -10.74
C ASN A 93 1.01 -11.84 -11.01
N VAL A 94 0.78 -10.85 -11.88
CA VAL A 94 -0.56 -10.44 -12.33
C VAL A 94 -0.96 -11.25 -13.56
N THR A 95 -2.05 -11.99 -13.48
CA THR A 95 -2.51 -12.88 -14.56
C THR A 95 -3.61 -12.26 -15.40
N GLU A 96 -4.49 -11.46 -14.80
CA GLU A 96 -5.62 -10.85 -15.49
C GLU A 96 -6.06 -9.57 -14.78
N VAL A 97 -6.50 -8.58 -15.55
CA VAL A 97 -7.17 -7.38 -15.05
C VAL A 97 -8.50 -7.22 -15.78
N LEU A 98 -9.58 -7.06 -15.02
CA LEU A 98 -10.92 -6.80 -15.51
C LEU A 98 -11.34 -5.38 -15.15
N VAL A 99 -12.05 -4.72 -16.06
CA VAL A 99 -12.81 -3.49 -15.78
C VAL A 99 -14.29 -3.81 -15.98
N ASN A 100 -15.09 -3.64 -14.92
CA ASN A 100 -16.51 -4.01 -14.90
C ASN A 100 -16.78 -5.44 -15.40
N GLY A 101 -15.91 -6.39 -15.02
CA GLY A 101 -16.01 -7.80 -15.40
C GLY A 101 -15.57 -8.14 -16.83
N THR A 102 -15.06 -7.16 -17.59
CA THR A 102 -14.52 -7.38 -18.94
C THR A 102 -13.00 -7.25 -18.91
N SER A 103 -12.28 -8.21 -19.50
CA SER A 103 -10.81 -8.17 -19.54
C SER A 103 -10.30 -6.92 -20.26
N THR A 104 -9.28 -6.28 -19.69
CA THR A 104 -8.62 -5.11 -20.27
C THR A 104 -7.15 -5.39 -20.56
N ILE A 105 -6.58 -4.60 -21.46
CA ILE A 105 -5.14 -4.60 -21.70
C ILE A 105 -4.47 -3.94 -20.50
N PHE A 106 -3.44 -4.58 -19.98
CA PHE A 106 -2.58 -4.02 -18.94
C PHE A 106 -1.12 -4.32 -19.22
N SER A 107 -0.24 -3.53 -18.61
CA SER A 107 1.18 -3.82 -18.51
C SER A 107 1.58 -3.79 -17.04
N TYR A 108 2.49 -4.68 -16.65
CA TYR A 108 2.93 -4.79 -15.28
C TYR A 108 4.46 -4.82 -15.22
N SER A 109 5.01 -3.85 -14.50
CA SER A 109 6.43 -3.77 -14.16
C SER A 109 6.50 -3.41 -12.68
N SER A 110 6.70 -4.43 -11.85
CA SER A 110 6.65 -4.31 -10.40
C SER A 110 7.40 -3.07 -9.88
N PRO A 111 6.75 -2.20 -9.08
CA PRO A 111 5.45 -2.39 -8.46
C PRO A 111 4.24 -1.84 -9.25
N SER A 112 4.39 -1.38 -10.49
CA SER A 112 3.33 -0.65 -11.21
C SER A 112 2.50 -1.53 -12.15
N ILE A 113 1.17 -1.51 -11.98
CA ILE A 113 0.18 -2.05 -12.91
C ILE A 113 -0.46 -0.88 -13.65
N GLU A 114 -0.20 -0.76 -14.95
CA GLU A 114 -0.86 0.20 -15.83
C GLU A 114 -1.97 -0.52 -16.61
N LEU A 115 -3.23 -0.15 -16.42
CA LEU A 115 -4.39 -0.74 -17.11
C LEU A 115 -5.09 0.27 -18.00
N LEU A 116 -5.58 -0.18 -19.15
CA LEU A 116 -6.44 0.65 -20.00
C LEU A 116 -7.86 0.70 -19.42
N LEU A 117 -8.43 1.91 -19.43
CA LEU A 117 -9.83 2.13 -19.09
C LEU A 117 -10.64 2.29 -20.37
N PRO A 118 -11.67 1.46 -20.61
CA PRO A 118 -12.63 1.73 -21.67
C PRO A 118 -13.43 3.01 -21.35
N PRO A 119 -14.16 3.58 -22.32
CA PRO A 119 -15.13 4.63 -22.03
C PRO A 119 -16.12 4.15 -20.95
N LEU A 120 -16.07 4.78 -19.78
CA LEU A 120 -16.96 4.45 -18.66
C LEU A 120 -18.25 5.25 -18.78
N VAL A 121 -19.38 4.57 -18.58
CA VAL A 121 -20.72 5.19 -18.62
C VAL A 121 -21.07 5.86 -17.28
N ASN A 122 -20.50 5.35 -16.19
CA ASN A 122 -20.67 5.86 -14.83
C ASN A 122 -19.30 6.24 -14.26
N ASP A 123 -19.28 7.19 -13.33
CA ASP A 123 -18.04 7.57 -12.63
C ASP A 123 -17.56 6.45 -11.71
N THR A 124 -18.47 5.63 -11.18
CA THR A 124 -18.14 4.45 -10.38
C THR A 124 -17.98 3.21 -11.25
N PHE A 125 -16.88 2.48 -11.03
CA PHE A 125 -16.56 1.25 -11.75
C PHE A 125 -15.78 0.29 -10.86
N LYS A 126 -15.65 -0.95 -11.32
CA LYS A 126 -14.87 -1.98 -10.63
C LYS A 126 -13.64 -2.35 -11.44
N VAL A 127 -12.50 -2.47 -10.76
CA VAL A 127 -11.30 -3.09 -11.28
C VAL A 127 -11.07 -4.38 -10.51
N THR A 128 -10.97 -5.51 -11.20
CA THR A 128 -10.59 -6.78 -10.59
C THR A 128 -9.21 -7.16 -11.08
N VAL A 129 -8.29 -7.41 -10.16
CA VAL A 129 -6.93 -7.85 -10.49
C VAL A 129 -6.74 -9.25 -9.94
N PHE A 130 -6.40 -10.20 -10.81
CA PHE A 130 -6.04 -11.57 -10.44
C PHE A 130 -4.53 -11.70 -10.35
N TYR A 131 -4.04 -12.28 -9.26
CA TYR A 131 -2.62 -12.37 -9.00
C TYR A 131 -2.26 -13.56 -8.11
N ASN A 132 -1.01 -13.99 -8.21
CA ASN A 132 -0.47 -15.06 -7.38
C ASN A 132 1.04 -14.88 -7.16
N GLY A 133 1.63 -15.66 -6.27
CA GLY A 133 3.07 -15.70 -6.06
C GLY A 133 3.46 -15.55 -4.58
N THR A 134 4.76 -15.43 -4.33
CA THR A 134 5.26 -15.22 -2.97
C THR A 134 5.42 -13.73 -2.68
N PRO A 135 4.56 -13.11 -1.86
CA PRO A 135 4.75 -11.73 -1.44
C PRO A 135 6.06 -11.60 -0.65
N LYS A 136 6.66 -10.41 -0.68
CA LYS A 136 8.02 -10.18 -0.18
C LYS A 136 8.03 -9.30 1.07
N PRO A 137 9.00 -9.53 1.97
CA PRO A 137 9.29 -8.54 3.01
C PRO A 137 9.93 -7.30 2.39
N ASP A 138 9.81 -6.18 3.10
CA ASP A 138 10.63 -5.00 2.88
C ASP A 138 12.11 -5.30 3.16
N ALA A 139 13.01 -4.55 2.52
CA ALA A 139 14.46 -4.78 2.63
C ALA A 139 15.00 -4.53 4.05
N GLN A 140 14.31 -3.74 4.88
CA GLN A 140 14.67 -3.50 6.27
C GLN A 140 13.66 -4.11 7.24
N TRP A 141 12.42 -3.60 7.22
CA TRP A 141 11.37 -4.03 8.14
C TRP A 141 10.02 -3.70 7.52
N GLY A 142 9.13 -4.68 7.43
CA GLY A 142 7.85 -4.52 6.77
C GLY A 142 7.55 -5.58 5.72
N GLY A 143 6.40 -5.47 5.07
CA GLY A 143 5.99 -6.38 4.00
C GLY A 143 5.41 -7.67 4.52
N PHE A 144 5.50 -8.73 3.72
CA PHE A 144 4.83 -9.99 4.02
C PHE A 144 5.83 -11.08 4.41
N TYR A 145 5.47 -11.85 5.43
CA TYR A 145 6.31 -12.88 6.00
C TYR A 145 5.60 -14.22 6.07
N PHE A 146 6.35 -15.29 5.81
CA PHE A 146 6.00 -16.67 6.11
C PHE A 146 7.03 -17.22 7.09
N THR A 147 6.68 -17.32 8.37
CA THR A 147 7.60 -17.73 9.44
C THR A 147 6.92 -18.64 10.44
N GLY A 148 7.54 -19.81 10.70
CA GLY A 148 6.98 -20.84 11.58
C GLY A 148 5.55 -21.23 11.15
N GLU A 149 4.60 -21.00 12.05
CA GLU A 149 3.17 -21.30 11.89
C GLU A 149 2.34 -20.06 11.47
N TYR A 150 2.99 -19.02 10.95
CA TYR A 150 2.31 -17.76 10.63
C TYR A 150 2.65 -17.27 9.22
N ALA A 151 1.63 -16.75 8.56
CA ALA A 151 1.70 -15.89 7.39
C ALA A 151 1.06 -14.54 7.77
N PHE A 152 1.78 -13.44 7.63
CA PHE A 152 1.27 -12.13 8.04
C PHE A 152 1.89 -10.99 7.22
N ASN A 153 1.16 -9.89 7.11
CA ASN A 153 1.67 -8.64 6.56
C ASN A 153 2.03 -7.66 7.69
N LEU A 154 2.96 -6.77 7.36
CA LEU A 154 3.27 -5.55 8.07
C LEU A 154 3.21 -4.45 7.02
N GLY A 155 2.08 -3.74 6.94
CA GLY A 155 1.78 -2.82 5.84
C GLY A 155 2.67 -1.57 5.74
N VAL A 156 3.69 -1.43 6.60
CA VAL A 156 4.68 -0.35 6.58
C VAL A 156 6.05 -0.93 6.25
N GLY A 157 6.78 -0.31 5.32
CA GLY A 157 8.14 -0.69 4.91
C GLY A 157 9.15 0.42 5.24
N PHE A 158 10.16 0.13 6.06
CA PHE A 158 11.15 1.14 6.47
C PHE A 158 12.17 1.48 5.38
N ALA A 159 12.43 0.55 4.45
CA ALA A 159 13.24 0.85 3.26
C ALA A 159 12.40 1.43 2.10
N ALA A 160 11.07 1.40 2.20
CA ALA A 160 10.18 2.01 1.22
C ALA A 160 10.09 3.52 1.43
N ASP A 161 10.09 4.28 0.34
CA ASP A 161 9.81 5.71 0.36
C ASP A 161 8.79 6.02 -0.76
N PRO A 162 7.55 6.43 -0.42
CA PRO A 162 7.00 6.55 0.94
C PRO A 162 6.86 5.19 1.67
N HIS A 163 6.81 5.22 3.01
CA HIS A 163 6.81 4.02 3.87
C HIS A 163 5.52 3.17 3.84
N ASN A 164 4.44 3.63 3.20
CA ASN A 164 3.26 2.79 3.01
C ASN A 164 3.64 1.59 2.13
N PHE A 165 3.06 0.43 2.42
CA PHE A 165 3.51 -0.83 1.86
C PHE A 165 2.37 -1.86 1.73
N GLY A 166 1.14 -1.38 1.53
CA GLY A 166 -0.01 -2.25 1.26
C GLY A 166 0.17 -3.07 -0.03
N ARG A 167 0.89 -2.50 -1.01
CA ARG A 167 1.23 -3.15 -2.28
C ARG A 167 2.00 -4.47 -2.14
N ALA A 168 2.54 -4.77 -0.96
CA ALA A 168 3.25 -6.02 -0.70
C ALA A 168 2.35 -7.27 -0.84
N TRP A 169 1.03 -7.15 -0.72
CA TRP A 169 0.14 -8.31 -0.71
C TRP A 169 -1.19 -8.18 -1.47
N PHE A 170 -1.61 -6.96 -1.82
CA PHE A 170 -2.76 -6.74 -2.70
C PHE A 170 -2.57 -5.52 -3.62
N PRO A 171 -3.16 -5.53 -4.82
CA PRO A 171 -3.10 -4.40 -5.74
C PRO A 171 -3.94 -3.25 -5.21
N CYS A 172 -3.31 -2.09 -5.06
CA CYS A 172 -3.95 -0.95 -4.40
C CYS A 172 -3.52 0.40 -4.97
N PHE A 173 -4.17 1.47 -4.52
CA PHE A 173 -3.60 2.81 -4.64
C PHE A 173 -2.81 3.05 -3.37
N ASP A 174 -1.50 2.73 -3.41
CA ASP A 174 -0.70 2.70 -2.19
C ASP A 174 -0.28 4.13 -1.82
N ASN A 175 -1.15 4.82 -1.09
CA ASN A 175 -1.01 6.21 -0.67
C ASN A 175 -1.32 6.36 0.83
N PHE A 176 -0.59 7.22 1.53
CA PHE A 176 -0.76 7.44 2.97
C PHE A 176 -2.10 8.06 3.38
N THR A 177 -2.70 8.83 2.49
CA THR A 177 -3.87 9.68 2.76
C THR A 177 -5.15 9.14 2.14
N ASP A 178 -5.03 8.29 1.11
CA ASP A 178 -6.16 7.58 0.53
C ASP A 178 -6.74 6.59 1.54
N ARG A 179 -8.07 6.50 1.62
CA ARG A 179 -8.78 5.69 2.61
C ARG A 179 -9.95 4.98 1.94
N ALA A 180 -10.08 3.70 2.22
CA ALA A 180 -11.12 2.86 1.65
C ALA A 180 -11.73 1.91 2.70
N LEU A 181 -12.88 1.33 2.37
CA LEU A 181 -13.47 0.22 3.12
C LEU A 181 -12.81 -1.11 2.73
N TYR A 182 -12.81 -2.10 3.61
CA TYR A 182 -12.19 -3.40 3.32
C TYR A 182 -13.14 -4.57 3.61
N TYR A 183 -13.23 -5.47 2.64
CA TYR A 183 -13.92 -6.75 2.73
C TYR A 183 -12.89 -7.84 2.46
N THR A 184 -12.42 -8.50 3.52
CA THR A 184 -11.28 -9.42 3.42
C THR A 184 -11.78 -10.85 3.59
N ASN A 185 -11.69 -11.63 2.51
CA ASN A 185 -12.14 -13.01 2.42
C ASN A 185 -10.92 -13.93 2.28
N ILE A 186 -10.52 -14.56 3.39
CA ILE A 186 -9.31 -15.38 3.44
C ILE A 186 -9.65 -16.85 3.47
N THR A 187 -9.18 -17.60 2.48
CA THR A 187 -9.29 -19.07 2.39
C THR A 187 -8.01 -19.74 2.87
N VAL A 188 -8.14 -20.71 3.78
CA VAL A 188 -7.02 -21.51 4.32
C VAL A 188 -7.40 -22.98 4.42
N ASP A 189 -6.41 -23.87 4.53
CA ASP A 189 -6.66 -25.29 4.83
C ASP A 189 -7.35 -25.46 6.19
N SER A 190 -8.19 -26.49 6.29
CA SER A 190 -8.87 -26.84 7.53
C SER A 190 -7.85 -27.13 8.62
N GLY A 191 -8.03 -26.46 9.77
CA GLY A 191 -7.07 -26.52 10.89
C GLY A 191 -6.37 -25.18 11.11
N PHE A 192 -6.28 -24.34 10.08
CA PHE A 192 -5.81 -22.96 10.23
C PHE A 192 -6.95 -21.97 10.47
N LYS A 193 -6.57 -20.77 10.91
CA LYS A 193 -7.44 -19.62 11.13
C LYS A 193 -6.88 -18.42 10.40
N ALA A 194 -7.76 -17.55 9.93
CA ALA A 194 -7.38 -16.28 9.34
C ALA A 194 -8.05 -15.13 10.09
N TYR A 195 -7.29 -14.06 10.27
CA TYR A 195 -7.69 -12.84 10.96
C TYR A 195 -7.38 -11.68 10.05
N ALA A 196 -8.28 -10.70 10.01
CA ALA A 196 -8.10 -9.47 9.26
C ALA A 196 -8.73 -8.30 10.04
N ASN A 197 -8.52 -7.08 9.57
CA ASN A 197 -9.16 -5.91 10.16
C ASN A 197 -10.69 -6.02 10.21
N GLY A 198 -11.28 -5.45 11.26
CA GLY A 198 -12.73 -5.28 11.40
C GLY A 198 -13.37 -6.40 12.20
N TYR A 199 -14.60 -6.78 11.83
CA TYR A 199 -15.35 -7.84 12.50
C TYR A 199 -15.61 -9.03 11.57
N LEU A 200 -15.50 -10.24 12.13
CA LEU A 200 -15.76 -11.49 11.44
C LEU A 200 -17.26 -11.62 11.17
N THR A 201 -17.65 -11.66 9.90
CA THR A 201 -19.06 -11.78 9.48
C THR A 201 -19.47 -13.21 9.21
N GLU A 202 -18.55 -14.04 8.72
CA GLU A 202 -18.86 -15.41 8.31
C GLU A 202 -17.62 -16.30 8.35
N ILE A 203 -17.81 -17.58 8.72
CA ILE A 203 -16.86 -18.65 8.44
C ILE A 203 -17.57 -19.66 7.54
N LEU A 204 -17.09 -19.80 6.31
CA LEU A 204 -17.64 -20.73 5.34
C LEU A 204 -16.78 -22.00 5.28
N ASN A 205 -17.42 -23.16 5.41
CA ASN A 205 -16.78 -24.43 5.04
C ASN A 205 -16.97 -24.66 3.54
N ASN A 206 -15.88 -24.73 2.79
CA ASN A 206 -15.91 -24.83 1.33
C ASN A 206 -16.15 -26.26 0.81
N GLY A 207 -16.21 -27.27 1.70
CA GLY A 207 -16.47 -28.66 1.34
C GLY A 207 -15.30 -29.41 0.68
N ASN A 208 -14.14 -28.78 0.56
CA ASN A 208 -12.92 -29.30 -0.06
C ASN A 208 -11.71 -29.25 0.89
N ALA A 209 -11.95 -29.47 2.18
CA ALA A 209 -10.95 -29.33 3.24
C ALA A 209 -10.35 -27.92 3.40
N THR A 210 -11.03 -26.87 2.90
CA THR A 210 -10.66 -25.46 3.18
C THR A 210 -11.81 -24.71 3.88
N GLN A 211 -11.46 -23.61 4.54
CA GLN A 211 -12.42 -22.69 5.17
C GLN A 211 -12.13 -21.25 4.75
N THR A 212 -13.19 -20.46 4.54
CA THR A 212 -13.09 -19.03 4.21
C THR A 212 -13.55 -18.20 5.40
N PHE A 213 -12.71 -17.29 5.88
CA PHE A 213 -13.04 -16.30 6.91
C PHE A 213 -13.34 -14.98 6.23
N LYS A 214 -14.56 -14.46 6.41
CA LYS A 214 -14.98 -13.17 5.85
C LYS A 214 -14.98 -12.10 6.93
N TRP A 215 -14.20 -11.06 6.72
CA TRP A 215 -14.05 -9.93 7.63
C TRP A 215 -14.53 -8.65 6.95
N THR A 216 -15.22 -7.80 7.71
CA THR A 216 -15.67 -6.48 7.24
C THR A 216 -15.06 -5.39 8.10
N MET A 217 -14.36 -4.46 7.47
CA MET A 217 -13.90 -3.19 8.03
C MET A 217 -14.69 -2.07 7.34
N ASP A 218 -15.72 -1.59 8.02
CA ASP A 218 -16.63 -0.53 7.60
C ASP A 218 -16.17 0.89 8.00
N GLU A 219 -14.98 0.99 8.60
CA GLU A 219 -14.26 2.25 8.79
C GLU A 219 -13.17 2.41 7.72
N ALA A 220 -13.14 3.58 7.07
CA ALA A 220 -12.18 3.85 6.01
C ALA A 220 -10.75 4.04 6.55
N ILE A 221 -9.87 3.11 6.21
CA ILE A 221 -8.46 3.11 6.61
C ILE A 221 -7.54 3.20 5.39
N PRO A 222 -6.28 3.68 5.54
CA PRO A 222 -5.29 3.60 4.47
C PRO A 222 -4.77 2.17 4.24
N THR A 223 -4.20 1.94 3.07
CA THR A 223 -3.68 0.62 2.62
C THR A 223 -2.67 -0.01 3.56
N TYR A 224 -1.82 0.78 4.21
CA TYR A 224 -0.80 0.29 5.13
C TYR A 224 -1.36 -0.26 6.47
N LEU A 225 -2.62 0.04 6.79
CA LEU A 225 -3.32 -0.49 7.96
C LEU A 225 -4.15 -1.75 7.65
N ALA A 226 -4.29 -2.10 6.36
CA ALA A 226 -4.99 -3.29 5.91
C ALA A 226 -4.10 -4.54 6.07
N SER A 227 -4.62 -5.53 6.79
CA SER A 227 -3.94 -6.72 7.29
C SER A 227 -4.88 -7.92 7.37
#